data_AF-A0A7C9IYJ9-F1
#
_entry.id   AF-A0A7C9IYJ9-F1
#
_cell.length_a   1.000
_cell.length_b   1.000
_cell.length_c   1.000
_cell.angle_alpha   90.00
_cell.angle_beta   90.00
_cell.angle_gamma   90.00
#
_symmetry.space_group_name_H-M   'P 1'
#
loop_
_entity.id
_entity.type
_entity.pdbx_description
1 polymer ?
#
loop_
_entity_poly.entity_id
_entity_poly.type
_entity_poly.pdbx_seq_one_letter_code
_entity_poly.pdbx_strand_id
1 'polypeptide(L)'
;MNPVRRPYPLILAMLLATGGQQAFGTSSATEPAESRFSGAAVCVAVLEREVKSSLHVDPTPQEREQWQRRLESAFAHIGNAYLSGLSGNEGKALLRSTEAAVSHWPEQRLKPQVQTCHDQGQALLGQAMGLQKMIVRNSAERLLNKELAKLPRTRAH
;
A
#
# COMPACT_ATOMS: atom_id res chain seq x y z
N MET A 1 16.43 10.36 -69.35
CA MET A 1 15.39 9.48 -69.89
C MET A 1 14.04 10.01 -69.42
N ASN A 2 13.18 10.43 -70.34
CA ASN A 2 11.76 10.78 -70.15
C ASN A 2 11.10 10.48 -71.51
N PRO A 3 9.76 10.29 -71.65
CA PRO A 3 8.66 10.49 -70.70
C PRO A 3 7.74 9.24 -70.63
N VAL A 4 6.57 9.21 -69.96
CA VAL A 4 5.26 9.27 -70.66
C VAL A 4 4.09 9.14 -69.65
N ARG A 5 3.31 10.23 -69.58
CA ARG A 5 1.83 10.41 -69.63
C ARG A 5 0.94 9.71 -68.57
N ARG A 6 0.26 10.43 -67.66
CA ARG A 6 -1.05 11.18 -67.77
C ARG A 6 -2.30 10.26 -67.85
N PRO A 7 -3.54 10.67 -67.48
CA PRO A 7 -4.04 11.90 -66.82
C PRO A 7 -5.13 11.68 -65.70
N TYR A 8 -5.54 12.79 -65.06
CA TYR A 8 -6.79 13.06 -64.29
C TYR A 8 -8.07 12.73 -65.13
N PRO A 9 -9.32 12.57 -64.58
CA PRO A 9 -9.97 13.55 -63.70
C PRO A 9 -11.07 13.12 -62.70
N LEU A 10 -11.36 14.06 -61.78
CA LEU A 10 -12.68 14.43 -61.23
C LEU A 10 -13.82 13.38 -61.26
N ILE A 11 -14.17 12.88 -60.08
CA ILE A 11 -15.58 12.75 -59.70
C ILE A 11 -15.76 13.44 -58.35
N LEU A 12 -16.41 14.60 -58.41
CA LEU A 12 -16.96 15.38 -57.31
C LEU A 12 -18.44 14.99 -57.18
N ALA A 13 -18.84 14.41 -56.05
CA ALA A 13 -20.22 14.46 -55.51
C ALA A 13 -20.19 13.85 -54.09
N MET A 14 -20.04 14.68 -53.06
CA MET A 14 -21.13 15.06 -52.15
C MET A 14 -22.00 13.88 -51.68
N LEU A 15 -21.91 13.57 -50.40
CA LEU A 15 -23.09 13.44 -49.54
C LEU A 15 -22.69 13.68 -48.08
N LEU A 16 -23.08 14.86 -47.59
CA LEU A 16 -23.26 15.14 -46.17
C LEU A 16 -24.32 14.18 -45.62
N ALA A 17 -24.00 13.46 -44.54
CA ALA A 17 -24.86 13.25 -43.37
C ALA A 17 -24.37 12.05 -42.54
N THR A 18 -23.38 12.28 -41.68
CA THR A 18 -23.32 11.60 -40.38
C THR A 18 -22.84 12.63 -39.36
N GLY A 19 -23.80 13.41 -38.86
CA GLY A 19 -23.66 14.07 -37.58
C GLY A 19 -23.56 13.01 -36.49
N GLY A 20 -22.51 13.11 -35.70
CA GLY A 20 -22.20 12.17 -34.63
C GLY A 20 -20.76 12.41 -34.23
N GLN A 21 -20.54 13.47 -33.47
CA GLN A 21 -19.26 13.89 -32.92
C GLN A 21 -18.59 12.71 -32.21
N GLN A 22 -17.68 12.01 -32.87
CA GLN A 22 -16.71 11.18 -32.19
C GLN A 22 -15.64 12.10 -31.63
N ALA A 23 -15.99 12.82 -30.57
CA ALA A 23 -15.01 13.21 -29.58
C ALA A 23 -14.50 11.90 -28.98
N PHE A 24 -13.51 11.30 -29.64
CA PHE A 24 -12.53 10.49 -28.94
C PHE A 24 -11.82 11.46 -28.01
N GLY A 25 -12.45 11.75 -26.87
CA GLY A 25 -11.72 12.04 -25.67
C GLY A 25 -10.81 10.85 -25.51
N THR A 26 -9.54 11.04 -25.87
CA THR A 26 -8.46 10.34 -25.21
C THR A 26 -8.62 10.67 -23.74
N SER A 27 -9.50 9.95 -23.05
CA SER A 27 -9.31 9.63 -21.66
C SER A 27 -8.01 8.86 -21.65
N SER A 28 -6.91 9.60 -21.61
CA SER A 28 -5.78 9.20 -20.81
C SER A 28 -6.40 8.92 -19.44
N ALA A 29 -6.79 7.67 -19.21
CA ALA A 29 -6.85 7.15 -17.88
C ALA A 29 -5.43 7.37 -17.39
N THR A 30 -5.21 8.52 -16.75
CA THR A 30 -4.03 8.77 -15.96
C THR A 30 -4.08 7.65 -14.96
N GLU A 31 -3.35 6.55 -15.24
CA GLU A 31 -3.10 5.54 -14.23
C GLU A 31 -2.65 6.33 -13.00
N PRO A 32 -3.34 6.17 -11.86
CA PRO A 32 -2.98 6.92 -10.68
C PRO A 32 -1.50 6.65 -10.45
N ALA A 33 -0.67 7.69 -10.58
CA ALA A 33 0.76 7.56 -10.40
C ALA A 33 0.96 6.89 -9.04
N GLU A 34 1.52 5.67 -9.03
CA GLU A 34 1.71 4.93 -7.80
C GLU A 34 2.50 5.82 -6.85
N SER A 35 1.97 6.03 -5.64
CA SER A 35 2.66 6.86 -4.66
C SER A 35 4.05 6.27 -4.43
N ARG A 36 5.09 7.11 -4.38
CA ARG A 36 6.46 6.67 -4.03
C ARG A 36 6.54 6.00 -2.65
N PHE A 37 5.50 6.14 -1.83
CA PHE A 37 5.38 5.53 -0.50
C PHE A 37 4.58 4.21 -0.50
N SER A 38 4.13 3.73 -1.66
CA SER A 38 3.31 2.50 -1.77
C SER A 38 4.02 1.28 -1.16
N GLY A 39 5.34 1.16 -1.31
CA GLY A 39 6.12 0.09 -0.66
C GLY A 39 6.05 0.12 0.87
N ALA A 40 6.17 1.30 1.48
CA ALA A 40 6.05 1.46 2.93
C ALA A 40 4.62 1.11 3.40
N ALA A 41 3.61 1.54 2.65
CA ALA A 41 2.21 1.22 2.97
C ALA A 41 1.92 -0.28 2.86
N VAL A 42 2.47 -0.96 1.85
CA VAL A 42 2.37 -2.43 1.72
C VAL A 42 3.00 -3.10 2.92
N CYS A 43 4.20 -2.68 3.33
CA CYS A 43 4.86 -3.28 4.48
C CYS A 43 4.10 -3.09 5.79
N VAL A 44 3.51 -1.92 6.02
CA VAL A 44 2.63 -1.69 7.17
C VAL A 44 1.44 -2.64 7.13
N ALA A 45 0.72 -2.69 6.00
CA ALA A 45 -0.48 -3.50 5.85
C ALA A 45 -0.21 -5.00 6.01
N VAL A 46 0.90 -5.50 5.46
CA VAL A 46 1.30 -6.91 5.56
C VAL A 46 1.64 -7.29 6.99
N LEU A 47 2.45 -6.48 7.69
CA LEU A 47 2.84 -6.74 9.08
C LEU A 47 1.65 -6.65 10.03
N GLU A 48 0.80 -5.63 9.87
CA GLU A 48 -0.41 -5.52 10.69
C GLU A 48 -1.39 -6.68 10.45
N ARG A 49 -1.54 -7.13 9.20
CA ARG A 49 -2.39 -8.28 8.89
C ARG A 49 -1.87 -9.55 9.58
N GLU A 50 -0.58 -9.83 9.48
CA GLU A 50 0.03 -11.03 10.09
C GLU A 50 -0.09 -11.04 11.62
N VAL A 51 0.14 -9.88 12.26
CA VAL A 51 -0.07 -9.76 13.70
C VAL A 51 -1.54 -10.00 14.03
N LYS A 52 -2.47 -9.28 13.39
CA LYS A 52 -3.91 -9.41 13.66
C LYS A 52 -4.44 -10.83 13.45
N SER A 53 -3.93 -11.56 12.46
CA SER A 53 -4.36 -12.95 12.20
C SER A 53 -3.78 -13.97 13.19
N SER A 54 -2.76 -13.60 13.96
CA SER A 54 -2.13 -14.48 14.95
C SER A 54 -2.51 -14.17 16.40
N LEU A 55 -3.21 -13.06 16.68
CA LEU A 55 -3.60 -12.70 18.05
C LEU A 55 -4.56 -13.72 18.68
N HIS A 56 -4.38 -13.99 19.97
CA HIS A 56 -5.28 -14.83 20.79
C HIS A 56 -5.33 -14.33 22.25
N VAL A 57 -6.30 -14.83 23.02
CA VAL A 57 -6.73 -14.28 24.33
C VAL A 57 -5.64 -14.36 25.40
N ASP A 58 -4.84 -15.42 25.38
CA ASP A 58 -3.81 -15.70 26.37
C ASP A 58 -2.43 -15.89 25.72
N PRO A 59 -1.79 -14.80 25.26
CA PRO A 59 -0.48 -14.88 24.62
C PRO A 59 0.63 -15.12 25.63
N THR A 60 1.60 -15.92 25.23
CA THR A 60 2.87 -16.02 25.95
C THR A 60 3.64 -14.69 25.88
N PRO A 61 4.55 -14.42 26.82
CA PRO A 61 5.42 -13.24 26.75
C PRO A 61 6.22 -13.17 25.45
N GLN A 62 6.65 -14.32 24.92
CA GLN A 62 7.43 -14.39 23.69
C GLN A 62 6.60 -14.05 22.44
N GLU A 63 5.36 -14.54 22.35
CA GLU A 63 4.44 -14.18 21.26
C GLU A 63 4.15 -12.68 21.28
N ARG A 64 3.85 -12.13 22.47
CA ARG A 64 3.62 -10.70 22.64
C ARG A 64 4.80 -9.86 22.20
N GLU A 65 6.02 -10.26 22.56
CA GLU A 65 7.25 -9.58 22.14
C GLU A 65 7.45 -9.67 20.62
N GLN A 66 7.18 -10.82 20.00
CA GLN A 66 7.25 -10.98 18.54
C GLN A 66 6.24 -10.07 17.82
N TRP A 67 4.98 -10.04 18.25
CA TRP A 67 3.97 -9.15 17.68
C TRP A 67 4.35 -7.69 17.84
N GLN A 68 4.85 -7.30 19.01
CA GLN A 68 5.33 -5.94 19.23
C GLN A 68 6.45 -5.59 18.26
N ARG A 69 7.46 -6.46 18.09
CA ARG A 69 8.55 -6.23 17.12
C ARG A 69 8.07 -6.12 15.68
N ARG A 70 7.06 -6.91 15.27
CA ARG A 70 6.45 -6.81 13.94
C ARG A 70 5.75 -5.46 13.76
N LEU A 71 5.01 -5.00 14.77
CA LEU A 71 4.37 -3.68 14.76
C LEU A 71 5.40 -2.54 14.82
N GLU A 72 6.50 -2.68 15.56
CA GLU A 72 7.61 -1.72 15.55
C GLU A 72 8.20 -1.56 14.14
N SER A 73 8.40 -2.67 13.41
CA SER A 73 8.81 -2.62 11.99
C SER A 73 7.78 -1.89 11.12
N ALA A 74 6.48 -2.11 11.31
CA ALA A 74 5.43 -1.39 10.59
C ALA A 74 5.49 0.12 10.87
N PHE A 75 5.60 0.51 12.16
CA PHE A 75 5.72 1.91 12.56
C PHE A 75 7.01 2.57 12.04
N ALA A 76 8.11 1.82 11.91
CA ALA A 76 9.35 2.32 11.30
C ALA A 76 9.17 2.67 9.81
N HIS A 77 8.43 1.84 9.05
CA HIS A 77 8.12 2.13 7.64
C HIS A 77 7.32 3.43 7.48
N ILE A 78 6.18 3.56 8.17
CA ILE A 78 5.34 4.75 8.03
C ILE A 78 6.01 5.98 8.65
N GLY A 79 6.74 5.83 9.75
CA GLY A 79 7.53 6.90 10.36
C GLY A 79 8.60 7.43 9.40
N ASN A 80 9.33 6.54 8.72
CA ASN A 80 10.31 6.93 7.72
C ASN A 80 9.65 7.62 6.50
N ALA A 81 8.48 7.15 6.07
CA ALA A 81 7.72 7.78 5.00
C ALA A 81 7.30 9.22 5.37
N TYR A 82 6.82 9.44 6.61
CA TYR A 82 6.50 10.78 7.11
C TYR A 82 7.72 11.70 7.16
N LEU A 83 8.86 11.20 7.64
CA LEU A 83 10.12 11.96 7.61
C LEU A 83 10.57 12.29 6.18
N SER A 84 10.21 11.45 5.21
CA SER A 84 10.52 11.62 3.79
C SER A 84 9.50 12.51 3.04
N GLY A 85 8.53 13.10 3.75
CA GLY A 85 7.58 14.07 3.21
C GLY A 85 6.19 13.53 2.90
N LEU A 86 5.84 12.30 3.32
CA LEU A 86 4.46 11.83 3.25
C LEU A 86 3.60 12.67 4.22
N SER A 87 2.53 13.29 3.72
CA SER A 87 1.61 14.01 4.60
C SER A 87 0.72 13.03 5.38
N GLY A 88 0.23 13.44 6.55
CA GLY A 88 -0.64 12.58 7.36
C GLY A 88 -1.95 12.18 6.67
N ASN A 89 -2.55 13.06 5.86
CA ASN A 89 -3.79 12.76 5.13
C ASN A 89 -3.53 11.82 3.94
N GLU A 90 -2.45 12.05 3.18
CA GLU A 90 -2.02 11.16 2.11
C GLU A 90 -1.68 9.77 2.67
N GLY A 91 -0.94 9.71 3.78
CA GLY A 91 -0.58 8.45 4.43
C GLY A 91 -1.80 7.67 4.91
N LYS A 92 -2.79 8.34 5.50
CA LYS A 92 -4.06 7.71 5.90
C LYS A 92 -4.83 7.14 4.69
N ALA A 93 -4.90 7.89 3.59
CA ALA A 93 -5.60 7.43 2.39
C ALA A 93 -4.88 6.23 1.76
N LEU A 94 -3.55 6.32 1.63
CA LEU A 94 -2.69 5.28 1.07
C LEU A 94 -2.72 4.00 1.91
N LEU A 95 -2.63 4.11 3.24
CA LEU A 95 -2.70 2.95 4.13
C LEU A 95 -4.07 2.27 4.03
N ARG A 96 -5.17 3.03 4.05
CA ARG A 96 -6.52 2.45 3.95
C ARG A 96 -6.71 1.68 2.64
N SER A 97 -6.29 2.25 1.50
CA SER A 97 -6.41 1.55 0.22
C SER A 97 -5.53 0.30 0.17
N THR A 98 -4.32 0.37 0.75
CA THR A 98 -3.36 -0.73 0.74
C THR A 98 -3.78 -1.86 1.68
N GLU A 99 -4.28 -1.56 2.87
CA GLU A 99 -4.86 -2.53 3.81
C GLU A 99 -6.02 -3.29 3.18
N ALA A 100 -6.92 -2.58 2.48
CA ALA A 100 -8.01 -3.21 1.74
C ALA A 100 -7.50 -4.16 0.65
N ALA A 101 -6.48 -3.75 -0.12
CA ALA A 101 -5.87 -4.61 -1.14
C ALA A 101 -5.17 -5.84 -0.53
N VAL A 102 -4.35 -5.63 0.50
CA VAL A 102 -3.57 -6.68 1.18
C VAL A 102 -4.48 -7.66 1.91
N SER A 103 -5.65 -7.24 2.42
CA SER A 103 -6.58 -8.15 3.10
C SER A 103 -7.03 -9.34 2.24
N HIS A 104 -7.03 -9.18 0.92
CA HIS A 104 -7.43 -10.21 -0.03
C HIS A 104 -6.25 -11.03 -0.59
N TRP A 105 -5.01 -10.76 -0.17
CA TRP A 105 -3.85 -11.50 -0.68
C TRP A 105 -3.85 -12.95 -0.19
N PRO A 106 -3.47 -13.92 -1.05
CA PRO A 106 -3.27 -15.30 -0.60
C PRO A 106 -2.05 -15.40 0.32
N GLU A 107 -2.07 -16.36 1.25
CA GLU A 107 -0.97 -16.60 2.21
C GLU A 107 0.39 -16.85 1.53
N GLN A 108 0.38 -17.45 0.34
CA GLN A 108 1.58 -17.67 -0.48
C GLN A 108 2.28 -16.37 -0.87
N ARG A 109 1.51 -15.29 -1.10
CA ARG A 109 2.04 -13.95 -1.36
C ARG A 109 2.41 -13.22 -0.07
N LEU A 110 1.64 -13.44 1.00
CA LEU A 110 1.81 -12.75 2.27
C LEU A 110 3.11 -13.14 2.99
N LYS A 111 3.37 -14.44 3.16
CA LYS A 111 4.49 -14.97 3.94
C LYS A 111 5.88 -14.38 3.57
N PRO A 112 6.32 -14.37 2.30
CA PRO A 112 7.62 -13.80 1.96
C PRO A 112 7.66 -12.29 2.24
N GLN A 113 6.55 -11.58 2.04
CA GLN A 113 6.46 -10.14 2.28
C GLN A 113 6.57 -9.80 3.77
N VAL A 114 5.98 -10.60 4.66
CA VAL A 114 6.07 -10.40 6.12
C VAL A 114 7.52 -10.35 6.57
N GLN A 115 8.34 -11.32 6.13
CA GLN A 115 9.72 -11.38 6.56
C GLN A 115 10.55 -10.23 5.99
N THR A 116 10.45 -9.97 4.67
CA THR A 116 11.14 -8.84 4.03
C THR A 116 10.78 -7.50 4.68
N CYS A 117 9.49 -7.24 4.90
CA CYS A 117 9.03 -5.99 5.49
C CYS A 117 9.47 -5.85 6.95
N HIS A 118 9.52 -6.95 7.71
CA HIS A 118 10.02 -6.91 9.07
C HIS A 118 11.50 -6.55 9.13
N ASP A 119 12.33 -7.20 8.31
CA ASP A 119 13.79 -6.98 8.28
C ASP A 119 14.12 -5.56 7.84
N GLN A 120 13.43 -5.06 6.80
CA GLN A 120 13.55 -3.67 6.38
C GLN A 120 13.11 -2.68 7.48
N GLY A 121 12.01 -2.97 8.17
CA GLY A 121 11.52 -2.13 9.27
C GLY A 121 12.48 -2.13 10.47
N GLN A 122 13.10 -3.26 10.79
CA GLN A 122 14.15 -3.34 11.81
C GLN A 122 15.38 -2.53 11.42
N ALA A 123 15.78 -2.56 10.14
CA ALA A 123 16.87 -1.73 9.64
C ALA A 123 16.56 -0.23 9.74
N LEU A 124 15.36 0.20 9.34
CA LEU A 124 14.89 1.58 9.50
C LEU A 124 14.89 2.00 10.98
N LEU A 125 14.36 1.15 11.85
CA LEU A 125 14.36 1.41 13.29
C LEU A 125 15.78 1.48 13.84
N GLY A 126 16.71 0.67 13.36
CA GLY A 126 18.13 0.69 13.73
C GLY A 126 18.78 2.05 13.46
N GLN A 127 18.44 2.66 12.31
CA GLN A 127 18.92 3.98 11.87
C GLN A 127 18.26 5.16 12.62
N ALA A 128 17.10 4.92 13.25
CA ALA A 128 16.37 5.97 13.96
C ALA A 128 17.09 6.43 15.26
N MET A 129 16.89 7.70 15.61
CA MET A 129 17.42 8.29 16.85
C MET A 129 16.63 7.84 18.09
N GLY A 130 17.18 8.05 19.29
CA GLY A 130 16.60 7.57 20.56
C GLY A 130 15.12 7.94 20.77
N LEU A 131 14.76 9.20 20.52
CA LEU A 131 13.36 9.64 20.63
C LEU A 131 12.45 8.98 19.60
N GLN A 132 12.90 8.84 18.35
CA GLN A 132 12.13 8.17 17.29
C GLN A 132 11.91 6.69 17.64
N LYS A 133 12.94 6.00 18.13
CA LYS A 133 12.84 4.62 18.63
C LYS A 133 11.82 4.50 19.75
N MET A 134 11.82 5.43 20.70
CA MET A 134 10.85 5.46 21.80
C MET A 134 9.42 5.65 21.27
N ILE A 135 9.20 6.59 20.34
CA ILE A 135 7.89 6.84 19.74
C ILE A 135 7.38 5.58 19.00
N VAL A 136 8.23 4.92 18.22
CA VAL A 136 7.88 3.69 17.51
C VAL A 136 7.48 2.58 18.49
N ARG A 137 8.30 2.31 19.51
CA ARG A 137 8.02 1.30 20.54
C ARG A 137 6.70 1.54 21.26
N ASN A 138 6.50 2.77 21.74
CA ASN A 138 5.28 3.14 22.46
C ASN A 138 4.03 3.06 21.56
N SER A 139 4.17 3.38 20.26
CA SER A 139 3.07 3.28 19.30
C SER A 139 2.72 1.83 19.00
N ALA A 140 3.74 0.98 18.81
CA ALA A 140 3.58 -0.46 18.60
C ALA A 140 2.91 -1.14 19.80
N GLU A 141 3.40 -0.86 21.01
CA GLU A 141 2.80 -1.39 22.24
C GLU A 141 1.34 -0.93 22.42
N ARG A 142 1.06 0.36 22.18
CA ARG A 142 -0.30 0.90 22.28
C ARG A 142 -1.25 0.23 21.28
N LEU A 143 -0.80 0.03 20.05
CA LEU A 143 -1.60 -0.67 19.04
C LEU A 143 -1.82 -2.13 19.43
N LEU A 144 -0.78 -2.84 19.88
CA LEU A 144 -0.90 -4.23 20.31
C LEU A 144 -1.89 -4.39 21.46
N ASN A 145 -1.77 -3.56 22.49
CA ASN A 145 -2.69 -3.55 23.63
C ASN A 145 -4.14 -3.27 23.19
N LYS A 146 -4.33 -2.35 22.23
CA LYS A 146 -5.64 -2.04 21.68
C LYS A 146 -6.24 -3.23 20.92
N GLU A 147 -5.45 -3.96 20.13
CA GLU A 147 -5.95 -5.12 19.39
C GLU A 147 -6.23 -6.32 20.31
N LEU A 148 -5.34 -6.61 21.27
CA LEU A 148 -5.56 -7.65 22.28
C LEU A 148 -6.81 -7.39 23.13
N ALA A 149 -7.10 -6.12 23.45
CA ALA A 149 -8.29 -5.75 24.21
C ALA A 149 -9.62 -6.01 23.47
N LYS A 150 -9.59 -6.20 22.14
CA LYS A 150 -10.78 -6.54 21.34
C LYS A 150 -11.11 -8.03 21.37
N LEU A 151 -10.18 -8.87 21.83
CA LEU A 151 -10.38 -10.31 21.85
C LEU A 151 -11.42 -10.67 22.93
N PRO A 152 -12.37 -11.58 22.62
CA PRO A 152 -13.37 -11.99 23.59
C PRO A 152 -12.69 -12.75 24.72
N ARG A 153 -12.70 -12.17 25.93
CA ARG A 153 -12.26 -12.91 27.13
C ARG A 153 -13.32 -13.93 27.46
N THR A 154 -13.02 -15.21 27.28
CA THR A 154 -13.84 -16.29 27.82
C THR A 154 -13.84 -16.14 29.34
N ARG A 155 -14.96 -15.71 29.93
CA ARG A 155 -15.11 -15.80 31.38
C ARG A 155 -15.17 -17.28 31.71
N ALA A 156 -14.18 -17.79 32.43
CA ALA A 156 -14.31 -19.07 33.10
C ALA A 156 -15.49 -18.94 34.07
N HIS A 157 -16.51 -19.76 33.86
CA HIS A 157 -17.61 -19.98 34.80
C HIS A 157 -17.18 -21.01 35.84
#